data_AF-A0A8J3R3N6-F1
#
_entry.id   AF-A0A8J3R3N6-F1
#
_cell.length_a   1.000
_cell.length_b   1.000
_cell.length_c   1.000
_cell.angle_alpha   90.00
_cell.angle_beta   90.00
_cell.angle_gamma   90.00
#
_symmetry.space_group_name_H-M   'P 1'
#
loop_
_entity.id
_entity.type
_entity.pdbx_description
1 polymer ?
#
loop_
_entity_poly.entity_id
_entity_poly.type
_entity_poly.pdbx_seq_one_letter_code
_entity_poly.pdbx_strand_id
1 'polypeptide(L)'
;MDRQTLILIAAALDRIAEEGPGLGRPLVDTLQGSTIRNLKELRPGSSGRSEVRLLFVFDPWRQAVFLVAGDKSSNWNGWYDIAIKTAEVRFARYLKERES
;
A
#
# COMPACT_ATOMS: atom_id res chain seq x y z
N MET A 1 8.15 15.42 -2.23
CA MET A 1 8.86 14.17 -1.93
C MET A 1 10.35 14.32 -2.30
N ASP A 2 11.25 14.07 -1.36
CA ASP A 2 12.70 14.18 -1.56
C ASP A 2 13.30 12.90 -2.18
N ARG A 3 14.55 12.97 -2.68
CA ARG A 3 15.25 11.83 -3.28
C ARG A 3 15.45 10.67 -2.30
N GLN A 4 15.62 10.97 -1.01
CA GLN A 4 15.81 9.95 0.02
C GLN A 4 14.54 9.11 0.20
N THR A 5 13.37 9.75 0.20
CA THR A 5 12.06 9.11 0.27
C THR A 5 11.85 8.16 -0.90
N LEU A 6 12.22 8.59 -2.12
CA LEU A 6 12.14 7.75 -3.31
C LEU A 6 13.00 6.47 -3.19
N ILE A 7 14.22 6.60 -2.65
CA ILE A 7 15.10 5.44 -2.41
C ILE A 7 14.46 4.48 -1.41
N LEU A 8 13.87 5.00 -0.33
CA LEU A 8 13.22 4.18 0.69
C LEU A 8 11.96 3.49 0.15
N ILE A 9 11.19 4.16 -0.70
CA ILE A 9 10.04 3.55 -1.39
C ILE A 9 10.54 2.43 -2.31
N ALA A 10 11.55 2.69 -3.14
CA ALA A 10 12.08 1.69 -4.07
C ALA A 10 12.57 0.44 -3.31
N ALA A 11 13.38 0.61 -2.27
CA ALA A 11 13.84 -0.49 -1.43
C ALA A 11 12.68 -1.27 -0.80
N ALA A 12 11.61 -0.58 -0.37
CA ALA A 12 10.43 -1.23 0.18
C ALA A 12 9.65 -2.05 -0.88
N LEU A 13 9.59 -1.57 -2.12
CA LEU A 13 8.99 -2.29 -3.25
C LEU A 13 9.81 -3.52 -3.63
N ASP A 14 11.14 -3.40 -3.63
CA ASP A 14 12.04 -4.53 -3.90
C ASP A 14 11.84 -5.65 -2.89
N ARG A 15 11.70 -5.32 -1.59
CA ARG A 15 11.36 -6.31 -0.54
C ARG A 15 10.03 -7.03 -0.81
N ILE A 16 9.01 -6.31 -1.27
CA ILE A 16 7.72 -6.92 -1.66
C ILE A 16 7.92 -7.88 -2.84
N ALA A 17 8.72 -7.49 -3.83
CA ALA A 17 8.98 -8.33 -4.99
C ALA A 17 9.77 -9.60 -4.63
N GLU A 18 10.74 -9.50 -3.71
CA GLU A 18 11.56 -10.61 -3.23
C GLU A 18 10.79 -11.60 -2.34
N GLU A 19 10.06 -11.09 -1.34
CA GLU A 19 9.44 -11.90 -0.29
C GLU A 19 7.97 -12.24 -0.58
N GLY A 20 7.31 -11.41 -1.39
CA GLY A 20 5.89 -11.57 -1.72
C GLY A 20 4.99 -11.55 -0.49
N PRO A 21 3.92 -12.39 -0.46
CA PRO A 21 2.93 -12.40 0.62
C PRO A 21 3.47 -12.69 2.02
N GLY A 22 4.69 -13.23 2.14
CA GLY A 22 5.32 -13.53 3.43
C GLY A 22 5.86 -12.31 4.17
N LEU A 23 6.03 -11.17 3.48
CA LEU A 23 6.53 -9.95 4.08
C LEU A 23 5.51 -9.35 5.07
N GLY A 24 5.98 -9.08 6.29
CA GLY A 24 5.17 -8.59 7.39
C GLY A 24 5.74 -7.34 8.06
N ARG A 25 5.39 -7.16 9.34
CA ARG A 25 5.88 -6.02 10.14
C ARG A 25 7.41 -6.06 10.27
N PRO A 26 8.09 -4.90 10.33
CA PRO A 26 7.52 -3.54 10.38
C PRO A 26 7.24 -2.92 9.00
N LEU A 27 7.63 -3.56 7.90
CA LEU A 27 7.52 -2.96 6.56
C LEU A 27 6.08 -3.01 6.01
N VAL A 28 5.34 -4.07 6.34
CA VAL A 28 3.96 -4.29 5.90
C VAL A 28 3.03 -4.46 7.10
N ASP A 29 1.80 -3.94 6.98
CA ASP A 29 0.67 -4.37 7.82
C ASP A 29 -0.51 -4.87 7.01
N THR A 30 -1.45 -5.49 7.71
CA THR A 30 -2.79 -5.71 7.19
C THR A 30 -3.74 -4.70 7.82
N LEU A 31 -4.45 -3.95 6.98
CA LEU A 31 -5.44 -2.98 7.42
C LEU A 31 -6.76 -3.67 7.78
N GLN A 32 -7.42 -3.12 8.79
CA GLN A 32 -8.76 -3.54 9.20
C GLN A 32 -9.79 -2.52 8.74
N GLY A 33 -11.07 -2.92 8.74
CA GLY A 33 -12.18 -2.03 8.37
C GLY A 33 -12.40 -1.84 6.87
N SER A 34 -11.63 -2.53 6.02
CA SER A 34 -11.94 -2.64 4.59
C SER A 34 -12.79 -3.88 4.30
N THR A 35 -13.64 -3.78 3.28
CA THR A 35 -14.32 -4.90 2.63
C THR A 35 -13.33 -5.84 1.91
N ILE A 36 -12.14 -5.36 1.57
CA ILE A 36 -11.04 -6.18 1.05
C ILE A 36 -10.36 -6.91 2.23
N ARG A 37 -10.53 -8.23 2.31
CA ARG A 37 -10.02 -9.06 3.42
C ARG A 37 -8.51 -9.00 3.65
N ASN A 38 -7.73 -8.75 2.59
CA ASN A 38 -6.27 -8.76 2.62
C ASN A 38 -5.67 -7.42 2.18
N LEU A 39 -6.37 -6.30 2.43
CA LEU A 39 -5.81 -4.97 2.18
C LEU A 39 -4.60 -4.76 3.09
N LYS A 40 -3.47 -4.44 2.48
CA LYS A 40 -2.19 -4.23 3.16
C LYS A 40 -1.73 -2.80 3.01
N GLU A 41 -0.93 -2.37 3.97
CA GLU A 41 -0.18 -1.12 3.86
C GLU A 41 1.32 -1.41 3.77
N LEU A 42 2.02 -0.69 2.88
CA LEU A 42 3.46 -0.59 2.84
C LEU A 42 3.87 0.66 3.61
N ARG A 43 4.86 0.50 4.50
CA ARG A 43 5.43 1.56 5.32
C ARG A 43 6.92 1.74 5.04
N PRO A 44 7.30 2.38 3.91
CA PRO A 44 8.68 2.77 3.69
C PRO A 44 9.17 3.64 4.86
N GLY A 45 10.47 3.59 5.14
CA GLY A 45 11.09 4.45 6.13
C GLY A 45 10.78 5.92 5.85
N SER A 46 10.62 6.72 6.90
CA SER A 46 10.44 8.17 6.79
C SER A 46 11.81 8.86 6.84
N SER A 47 12.17 9.65 5.83
CA SER A 47 13.02 10.81 6.08
C SER A 47 12.12 11.83 6.78
N GLY A 48 12.49 12.35 7.94
CA GLY A 48 11.60 13.07 8.88
C GLY A 48 10.80 14.30 8.37
N ARG A 49 10.74 14.54 7.06
CA ARG A 49 9.84 15.49 6.38
C ARG A 49 8.64 14.81 5.68
N SER A 50 8.66 13.51 5.41
CA SER A 50 7.58 12.79 4.73
C SER A 50 7.39 11.38 5.25
N GLU A 51 6.14 11.01 5.48
CA GLU A 51 5.73 9.65 5.87
C GLU A 51 4.80 9.14 4.78
N VAL A 52 5.33 8.22 3.96
CA VAL A 52 4.60 7.66 2.82
C VAL A 52 3.95 6.36 3.24
N ARG A 53 2.69 6.18 2.85
CA ARG A 53 1.94 4.92 3.00
C ARG A 53 1.36 4.53 1.66
N LEU A 54 1.51 3.26 1.30
CA LEU A 54 0.89 2.72 0.09
C LEU A 54 -0.06 1.60 0.46
N LEU A 55 -1.29 1.67 -0.01
CA LEU A 55 -2.26 0.58 0.16
C LEU A 55 -2.21 -0.34 -1.04
N PHE A 56 -2.11 -1.63 -0.78
CA PHE A 56 -1.96 -2.64 -1.82
C PHE A 56 -2.59 -3.96 -1.42
N VAL A 57 -2.75 -4.85 -2.39
CA VAL A 57 -3.18 -6.24 -2.17
C VAL A 57 -2.25 -7.16 -2.94
N PHE A 58 -2.15 -8.41 -2.50
CA PHE A 58 -1.71 -9.48 -3.40
C PHE A 58 -2.94 -10.05 -4.08
N ASP A 59 -2.94 -10.03 -5.40
CA ASP A 59 -4.01 -10.63 -6.20
C ASP A 59 -3.89 -12.19 -6.21
N PRO A 60 -4.87 -12.90 -6.78
CA PRO A 60 -4.83 -14.36 -6.87
C PRO A 60 -3.59 -14.93 -7.59
N TRP A 61 -2.93 -14.15 -8.43
CA TRP A 61 -1.71 -14.52 -9.16
C TRP A 61 -0.42 -14.09 -8.44
N ARG A 62 -0.53 -13.75 -7.15
CA ARG A 62 0.57 -13.34 -6.28
C ARG A 62 1.30 -12.08 -6.75
N GLN A 63 0.63 -11.23 -7.53
CA GLN A 63 1.15 -9.92 -7.92
C GLN A 63 0.72 -8.86 -6.91
N ALA A 64 1.65 -7.99 -6.52
CA ALA A 64 1.34 -6.84 -5.68
C ALA A 64 0.66 -5.76 -6.53
N VAL A 65 -0.59 -5.44 -6.20
CA VAL A 65 -1.38 -4.40 -6.87
C VAL A 65 -1.49 -3.20 -5.95
N PHE A 66 -0.78 -2.13 -6.29
CA PHE A 66 -0.82 -0.87 -5.53
C PHE A 66 -2.06 -0.07 -5.91
N LEU A 67 -2.90 0.19 -4.91
CA LEU A 67 -4.20 0.80 -5.08
C LEU A 67 -4.16 2.28 -4.72
N VAL A 68 -3.41 2.68 -3.70
CA VAL A 68 -3.30 4.07 -3.24
C VAL A 68 -1.88 4.36 -2.77
N ALA A 69 -1.38 5.56 -3.06
CA ALA A 69 -0.19 6.11 -2.44
C ALA A 69 -0.54 7.45 -1.79
N GLY A 70 -0.15 7.63 -0.53
CA GLY A 70 -0.32 8.87 0.21
C GLY A 70 0.99 9.31 0.83
N ASP A 71 1.38 10.56 0.57
CA ASP A 71 2.43 11.28 1.29
C ASP A 71 1.71 12.25 2.22
N LYS A 72 1.73 12.02 3.55
CA LYS A 72 1.13 12.98 4.48
C LYS A 72 1.88 13.12 5.78
N SER A 73 2.34 14.33 5.98
CA SER A 73 2.47 14.98 7.28
C SER A 73 1.08 15.27 7.87
N SER A 74 0.84 14.76 9.08
CA SER A 74 -0.07 15.32 10.12
C SER A 74 -1.60 15.11 10.10
N ASN A 75 -2.24 14.28 9.26
CA ASN A 75 -3.65 13.87 9.49
C ASN A 75 -3.94 12.42 9.03
N TRP A 76 -3.65 11.46 9.90
CA TRP A 76 -3.72 10.02 9.60
C TRP A 76 -5.14 9.44 9.57
N ASN A 77 -5.99 9.73 10.57
CA ASN A 77 -7.30 9.06 10.70
C ASN A 77 -8.22 9.35 9.51
N GLY A 78 -8.41 10.62 9.15
CA GLY A 78 -9.24 10.98 8.00
C GLY A 78 -8.64 10.54 6.66
N TRP A 79 -7.32 10.33 6.60
CA TRP A 79 -6.69 9.80 5.40
C TRP A 79 -7.02 8.31 5.20
N TYR A 80 -6.97 7.48 6.26
CA TYR A 80 -7.28 6.06 6.15
C TYR A 80 -8.71 5.81 5.66
N ASP A 81 -9.70 6.55 6.17
CA ASP A 81 -11.09 6.39 5.73
C ASP A 81 -11.26 6.64 4.21
N ILE A 82 -10.57 7.66 3.69
CA ILE A 82 -10.62 8.01 2.26
C ILE A 82 -9.79 7.02 1.44
N ALA A 83 -8.60 6.66 1.92
CA ALA A 83 -7.67 5.78 1.23
C ALA A 83 -8.24 4.36 1.10
N ILE A 84 -8.87 3.83 2.16
CA ILE A 84 -9.52 2.51 2.15
C ILE A 84 -10.66 2.49 1.12
N LYS A 85 -11.59 3.45 1.17
CA LYS A 85 -12.70 3.54 0.18
C LYS A 85 -12.19 3.66 -1.25
N THR A 86 -11.11 4.42 -1.44
CA THR A 86 -10.47 4.56 -2.76
C THR A 86 -9.85 3.24 -3.22
N ALA A 87 -9.21 2.50 -2.31
CA ALA A 87 -8.62 1.20 -2.60
C ALA A 87 -9.68 0.17 -3.00
N GLU A 88 -10.82 0.14 -2.30
CA GLU A 88 -11.96 -0.74 -2.59
C GLU A 88 -12.51 -0.55 -4.00
N VAL A 89 -12.76 0.71 -4.40
CA VAL A 89 -13.23 1.05 -5.74
C VAL A 89 -12.22 0.64 -6.81
N ARG A 90 -10.93 0.93 -6.58
CA ARG A 90 -9.86 0.61 -7.54
C ARG A 90 -9.66 -0.88 -7.70
N PHE A 91 -9.75 -1.64 -6.61
CA PHE A 91 -9.59 -3.09 -6.65
C PHE A 91 -10.78 -3.78 -7.31
N ALA A 92 -12.01 -3.33 -7.03
CA ALA A 92 -13.20 -3.85 -7.70
C ALA A 92 -13.13 -3.64 -9.22
N ARG A 93 -12.60 -2.49 -9.68
CA ARG A 93 -12.35 -2.24 -11.09
C ARG A 93 -11.26 -3.15 -11.67
N TYR A 94 -10.14 -3.29 -10.95
CA TYR A 94 -9.03 -4.18 -11.35
C TYR A 94 -9.51 -5.62 -11.60
N LEU A 95 -10.32 -6.18 -10.70
CA LEU A 95 -10.85 -7.54 -10.86
C LEU A 95 -11.71 -7.68 -12.11
N LYS A 96 -12.61 -6.72 -12.37
CA LYS A 96 -13.46 -6.73 -13.59
C LYS A 96 -12.63 -6.71 -14.88
N GLU A 97 -11.56 -5.91 -14.91
CA GLU A 97 -10.67 -5.80 -16.06
C GLU A 97 -9.79 -7.06 -16.26
N ARG A 98 -9.48 -7.79 -15.19
CA ARG A 98 -8.67 -9.03 -15.23
C ARG A 98 -9.47 -10.28 -15.56
N GLU A 99 -10.78 -10.27 -15.34
CA GLU A 99 -11.68 -11.37 -15.65
C GLU A 99 -12.28 -11.29 -17.08
N SER A 100 -12.06 -10.18 -17.78
CA SER A 100 -12.48 -9.97 -19.19
C SER A 100 -11.39 -10.39 -20.17
#